data_AF-A0A0A8L436-F1
#
_entry.id   AF-A0A0A8L436-F1
#
_cell.length_a   1.000
_cell.length_b   1.000
_cell.length_c   1.000
_cell.angle_alpha   90.00
_cell.angle_beta   90.00
_cell.angle_gamma   90.00
#
_symmetry.space_group_name_H-M   'P 1'
#
loop_
_entity.id
_entity.type
_entity.pdbx_description
1 polymer ?
#
loop_
_entity_poly.entity_id
_entity_poly.type
_entity_poly.pdbx_seq_one_letter_code
_entity_poly.pdbx_strand_id
1 'polypeptide(L)'
;MKLWITFNITMGLIMGVFHQAGIVPLVSNFSGEKFPVHIWWKTYSPPTWMYSNSNLTVSTTNFEKNVERIDKIPWNVVSDHVVDLKGSDFELLNNTLTNFSKYTTSIQLIMPNTVVKRIDPLRSHWNFVKDWETSKHLDLDHIDIPDWDTIKPGLAMYNVSLIT
;
A
#
# COMPACT_ATOMS: atom_id res chain seq x y z
N MET A 1 7.61 -18.80 33.19
CA MET A 1 7.63 -19.66 31.97
C MET A 1 6.31 -19.64 31.19
N LYS A 2 5.16 -20.02 31.78
CA LYS A 2 3.85 -20.04 31.05
C LYS A 2 3.49 -18.72 30.36
N LEU A 3 3.57 -17.60 31.08
CA LEU A 3 3.29 -16.27 30.53
C LEU A 3 4.20 -15.91 29.34
N TRP A 4 5.49 -16.24 29.45
CA TRP A 4 6.46 -16.00 28.37
C TRP A 4 6.11 -16.80 27.11
N ILE A 5 5.74 -18.08 27.27
CA ILE A 5 5.30 -18.92 26.14
C ILE A 5 4.03 -18.35 25.50
N THR A 6 3.02 -18.02 26.31
CA THR A 6 1.76 -17.43 25.83
C THR A 6 2.00 -16.13 25.06
N PHE A 7 2.86 -15.25 25.60
CA PHE A 7 3.22 -14.00 24.93
C PHE A 7 3.87 -14.26 23.56
N ASN A 8 4.86 -15.15 23.48
CA ASN A 8 5.56 -15.41 22.22
C ASN A 8 4.67 -16.09 21.18
N ILE A 9 3.77 -17.00 21.59
CA ILE A 9 2.78 -17.57 20.67
C ILE A 9 1.86 -16.48 20.14
N THR A 10 1.36 -15.62 21.01
CA THR A 10 0.46 -14.52 20.65
C THR A 10 1.13 -13.54 19.69
N MET A 11 2.33 -13.08 20.02
CA MET A 11 3.11 -12.18 19.17
C MET A 11 3.55 -12.84 17.87
N GLY A 12 3.86 -14.15 17.88
CA GLY A 12 4.16 -14.92 16.69
C GLY A 12 2.98 -14.96 15.71
N LEU A 13 1.75 -15.09 16.21
CA LEU A 13 0.55 -15.01 15.38
C LEU A 13 0.31 -13.59 14.86
N ILE A 14 0.40 -12.58 15.73
CA ILE A 14 0.18 -11.17 15.39
C ILE A 14 1.19 -10.69 14.33
N MET A 15 2.48 -10.79 14.64
CA MET A 15 3.57 -10.29 13.79
C MET A 15 3.87 -11.24 12.62
N GLY A 16 3.83 -12.56 12.86
CA GLY A 16 4.21 -13.54 11.85
C GLY A 16 3.13 -13.84 10.83
N VAL A 17 1.85 -13.76 11.22
CA VAL A 17 0.71 -14.05 10.34
C VAL A 17 -0.03 -12.76 10.00
N PHE A 18 -0.71 -12.16 10.98
CA PHE A 18 -1.68 -11.10 10.68
C PHE A 18 -1.06 -9.83 10.10
N HIS A 19 0.18 -9.50 10.47
CA HIS A 19 0.86 -8.31 9.96
C HIS A 19 1.08 -8.33 8.43
N GLN A 20 1.15 -9.51 7.81
CA GLN A 20 1.40 -9.67 6.37
C GLN A 20 0.35 -10.52 5.63
N ALA A 21 -0.60 -11.13 6.35
CA ALA A 21 -1.56 -12.09 5.78
C ALA A 21 -2.44 -11.55 4.66
N GLY A 22 -2.70 -10.24 4.60
CA GLY A 22 -3.53 -9.65 3.54
C GLY A 22 -2.80 -9.41 2.23
N ILE A 23 -1.48 -9.37 2.27
CA ILE A 23 -0.63 -9.09 1.10
C ILE A 23 -0.63 -10.29 0.14
N VAL A 24 -0.48 -11.50 0.68
CA VAL A 24 -0.46 -12.75 -0.08
C VAL A 24 -1.70 -12.93 -0.97
N PRO A 25 -2.95 -12.91 -0.45
CA PRO A 25 -4.12 -13.10 -1.29
C PRO A 25 -4.33 -11.97 -2.30
N LEU A 26 -3.93 -10.74 -1.98
CA LEU A 26 -4.00 -9.62 -2.92
C LEU A 26 -3.06 -9.85 -4.11
N VAL A 27 -1.78 -10.09 -3.87
CA VAL A 27 -0.79 -10.25 -4.95
C VAL A 27 -1.05 -11.52 -5.77
N SER A 28 -1.51 -12.60 -5.13
CA SER A 28 -1.87 -13.84 -5.83
C SER A 28 -2.93 -13.65 -6.92
N ASN A 29 -3.83 -12.67 -6.78
CA ASN A 29 -4.85 -12.38 -7.79
C ASN A 29 -4.25 -11.77 -9.09
N PHE A 30 -3.02 -11.27 -9.03
CA PHE A 30 -2.33 -10.64 -10.17
C PHE A 30 -1.14 -11.46 -10.67
N SER A 31 -0.86 -12.62 -10.06
CA SER A 31 0.31 -13.42 -10.38
C SER A 31 0.24 -13.93 -11.83
N GLY A 32 1.16 -13.48 -12.68
CA GLY A 32 1.21 -13.83 -14.10
C GLY A 32 0.19 -13.10 -14.97
N GLU A 33 -0.62 -12.23 -14.39
CA GLU A 33 -1.61 -11.41 -15.08
C GLU A 33 -1.08 -10.00 -15.31
N LYS A 34 -1.63 -9.31 -16.32
CA LYS A 34 -1.36 -7.88 -16.50
C LYS A 34 -2.14 -7.06 -15.48
N PHE A 35 -1.50 -6.03 -14.95
CA PHE A 35 -2.14 -5.13 -13.98
C PHE A 35 -1.71 -3.67 -14.25
N PRO A 36 -2.44 -2.67 -13.73
CA PRO A 36 -2.11 -1.27 -13.95
C PRO A 36 -0.96 -0.82 -13.02
N VAL A 37 -0.89 0.46 -12.68
CA VAL A 37 0.05 0.94 -11.66
C VAL A 37 -0.48 0.59 -10.27
N HIS A 38 0.27 -0.20 -9.52
CA HIS A 38 0.01 -0.51 -8.11
C HIS A 38 0.88 0.36 -7.21
N ILE A 39 0.25 1.22 -6.42
CA ILE A 39 0.92 2.08 -5.44
C ILE A 39 0.66 1.50 -4.05
N TRP A 40 1.72 1.08 -3.35
CA TRP A 40 1.65 0.52 -2.01
C TRP A 40 2.01 1.60 -0.99
N TRP A 41 1.04 2.06 -0.19
CA TRP A 41 1.22 3.17 0.74
C TRP A 41 0.96 2.75 2.18
N LYS A 42 1.85 3.18 3.10
CA LYS A 42 1.74 2.94 4.55
C LYS A 42 1.54 1.46 4.93
N THR A 43 2.01 0.53 4.09
CA THR A 43 2.03 -0.91 4.36
C THR A 43 3.42 -1.47 4.10
N TYR A 44 3.61 -2.75 4.38
CA TYR A 44 4.85 -3.45 4.08
C TYR A 44 5.12 -3.45 2.57
N SER A 45 6.41 -3.37 2.22
CA SER A 45 6.88 -3.41 0.83
C SER A 45 6.35 -4.66 0.13
N PRO A 46 5.71 -4.55 -1.04
CA PRO A 46 5.10 -5.70 -1.67
C PRO A 46 6.14 -6.78 -2.01
N PRO A 47 5.82 -8.07 -1.82
CA PRO A 47 6.65 -9.17 -2.31
C PRO A 47 6.56 -9.23 -3.83
N THR A 48 7.34 -8.39 -4.52
CA THR A 48 7.30 -8.20 -5.97
C THR A 48 7.49 -9.49 -6.77
N TRP A 49 8.24 -10.44 -6.21
CA TRP A 49 8.42 -11.77 -6.78
C TRP A 49 7.11 -12.57 -6.93
N MET A 50 6.09 -12.32 -6.09
CA MET A 50 4.79 -13.01 -6.16
C MET A 50 3.94 -12.58 -7.36
N TYR A 51 4.23 -11.42 -7.97
CA TYR A 51 3.55 -11.02 -9.20
C TYR A 51 3.89 -11.94 -10.38
N SER A 52 4.95 -12.75 -10.28
CA SER A 52 5.37 -13.70 -11.32
C SER A 52 5.43 -13.09 -12.72
N ASN A 53 5.81 -11.81 -12.82
CA ASN A 53 5.83 -11.05 -14.06
C ASN A 53 7.27 -10.65 -14.40
N SER A 54 7.79 -11.13 -15.54
CA SER A 54 9.15 -10.85 -16.01
C SER A 54 9.36 -9.42 -16.51
N ASN A 55 8.28 -8.69 -16.83
CA ASN A 55 8.30 -7.30 -17.28
C ASN A 55 7.99 -6.32 -16.14
N LEU A 56 7.97 -6.80 -14.89
CA LEU A 56 7.63 -6.00 -13.72
C LEU A 56 8.58 -4.82 -13.56
N THR A 57 8.03 -3.61 -13.57
CA THR A 57 8.75 -2.41 -13.18
C THR A 57 8.50 -2.15 -11.70
N VAL A 58 9.57 -1.94 -10.93
CA VAL A 58 9.49 -1.62 -9.50
C VAL A 58 10.17 -0.30 -9.24
N SER A 59 9.43 0.63 -8.65
CA SER A 59 9.92 1.93 -8.19
C SER A 59 9.82 2.00 -6.67
N THR A 60 10.84 2.51 -6.00
CA THR A 60 10.84 2.71 -4.54
C THR A 60 11.21 4.15 -4.22
N THR A 61 10.92 4.59 -3.00
CA THR A 61 11.42 5.89 -2.52
C THR A 61 12.95 5.86 -2.36
N ASN A 62 13.55 7.05 -2.37
CA ASN A 62 14.96 7.28 -2.10
C ASN A 62 15.11 8.52 -1.22
N PHE A 63 16.27 8.68 -0.59
CA PHE A 63 16.58 9.86 0.19
C PHE A 63 17.67 10.68 -0.49
N GLU A 64 17.37 11.94 -0.79
CA GLU A 64 18.36 12.91 -1.24
C GLU A 64 18.43 14.04 -0.21
N LYS A 65 19.62 14.30 0.36
CA LYS A 65 19.84 15.35 1.37
C LYS A 65 18.83 15.29 2.55
N ASN A 66 18.54 14.09 3.04
CA ASN A 66 17.58 13.81 4.11
C ASN A 66 16.11 14.11 3.79
N VAL A 67 15.77 14.35 2.52
CA VAL A 67 14.39 14.47 2.05
C VAL A 67 14.02 13.19 1.33
N GLU A 68 12.92 12.55 1.74
CA GLU A 68 12.36 11.40 1.02
C GLU A 68 11.75 11.89 -0.30
N ARG A 69 12.13 11.25 -1.40
CA ARG A 69 11.69 11.59 -2.75
C ARG A 69 11.47 10.32 -3.55
N ILE A 70 10.78 10.46 -4.68
CA ILE A 70 10.71 9.39 -5.67
C ILE A 70 11.47 9.83 -6.91
N ASP A 71 12.78 9.55 -6.87
CA ASP A 71 13.64 9.86 -7.98
C ASP A 71 13.69 8.66 -8.93
N LYS A 72 13.62 8.94 -10.24
CA LYS A 72 13.75 7.96 -11.33
C LYS A 72 12.58 7.00 -11.55
N ILE A 73 11.34 7.38 -11.18
CA ILE A 73 10.16 6.64 -11.65
C ILE A 73 10.02 6.83 -13.18
N PRO A 74 9.90 5.73 -13.96
CA PRO A 74 9.47 5.83 -15.34
C PRO A 74 7.95 6.08 -15.41
N TRP A 75 7.54 7.34 -15.27
CA TRP A 75 6.11 7.75 -15.20
C TRP A 75 5.26 7.31 -16.40
N ASN A 76 5.90 7.09 -17.55
CA ASN A 76 5.29 6.61 -18.78
C ASN A 76 5.01 5.09 -18.77
N VAL A 77 5.55 4.34 -17.81
CA VAL A 77 5.26 2.91 -17.63
C VAL A 77 4.02 2.79 -16.76
N VAL A 78 2.88 2.51 -17.40
CA VAL A 78 1.54 2.55 -16.78
C VAL A 78 0.88 1.17 -16.64
N SER A 79 1.63 0.11 -16.94
CA SER A 79 1.22 -1.29 -16.77
C SER A 79 2.35 -2.07 -16.12
N ASP A 80 1.99 -3.10 -15.33
CA ASP A 80 2.93 -3.98 -14.65
C ASP A 80 3.96 -3.20 -13.82
N HIS A 81 3.48 -2.17 -13.13
CA HIS A 81 4.33 -1.23 -12.39
C HIS A 81 3.91 -1.20 -10.92
N VAL A 82 4.85 -1.56 -10.05
CA VAL A 82 4.71 -1.46 -8.60
C VAL A 82 5.51 -0.27 -8.09
N VAL A 83 4.86 0.60 -7.33
CA VAL A 83 5.46 1.74 -6.65
C VAL A 83 5.38 1.51 -5.15
N ASP A 84 6.52 1.29 -4.51
CA ASP A 84 6.63 1.12 -3.08
C ASP A 84 6.80 2.48 -2.40
N LEU A 85 5.73 2.91 -1.73
CA LEU A 85 5.66 4.13 -0.92
C LEU A 85 5.56 3.78 0.57
N LYS A 86 6.11 2.64 0.99
CA LYS A 86 6.20 2.25 2.40
C LYS A 86 6.75 3.39 3.25
N GLY A 87 6.05 3.72 4.32
CA GLY A 87 6.48 4.74 5.29
C GLY A 87 6.34 6.19 4.82
N SER A 88 6.29 6.45 3.51
CA SER A 88 6.23 7.81 2.95
C SER A 88 5.05 8.64 3.45
N ASP A 89 5.19 9.96 3.39
CA ASP A 89 4.15 10.89 3.79
C ASP A 89 3.00 11.01 2.77
N PHE A 90 2.05 11.86 3.14
CA PHE A 90 0.88 12.17 2.34
C PHE A 90 1.22 12.96 1.07
N GLU A 91 2.20 13.86 1.14
CA GLU A 91 2.58 14.73 0.02
C GLU A 91 3.19 13.89 -1.10
N LEU A 92 4.03 12.91 -0.74
CA LEU A 92 4.64 11.99 -1.67
C LEU A 92 3.61 11.11 -2.38
N LEU A 93 2.59 10.62 -1.66
CA LEU A 93 1.46 9.91 -2.26
C LEU A 93 0.75 10.79 -3.29
N ASN A 94 0.37 12.02 -2.92
CA ASN A 94 -0.34 12.94 -3.82
C ASN A 94 0.47 13.26 -5.07
N ASN A 95 1.77 13.51 -4.91
CA ASN A 95 2.69 13.76 -6.02
C ASN A 95 2.78 12.54 -6.96
N THR A 96 2.79 11.32 -6.41
CA THR A 96 2.78 10.08 -7.19
C THR A 96 1.52 9.94 -8.02
N LEU A 97 0.36 10.07 -7.39
CA LEU A 97 -0.94 10.02 -8.07
C LEU A 97 -1.03 11.07 -9.18
N THR A 98 -0.64 12.30 -8.86
CA THR A 98 -0.64 13.43 -9.80
C THR A 98 0.23 13.14 -11.02
N ASN A 99 1.44 12.59 -10.83
CA ASN A 99 2.32 12.31 -11.95
C ASN A 99 1.83 11.16 -12.83
N PHE A 100 1.34 10.06 -12.26
CA PHE A 100 0.76 8.98 -13.07
C PHE A 100 -0.53 9.37 -13.78
N SER A 101 -1.35 10.25 -13.17
CA SER A 101 -2.61 10.70 -13.79
C SER A 101 -2.42 11.45 -15.12
N LYS A 102 -1.22 11.97 -15.38
CA LYS A 102 -0.84 12.57 -16.67
C LYS A 102 -0.70 11.54 -17.79
N TYR A 103 -0.50 10.27 -17.45
CA TYR A 103 -0.21 9.18 -18.40
C TYR A 103 -1.27 8.09 -18.40
N THR A 104 -2.04 7.92 -17.32
CA THR A 104 -3.06 6.87 -17.19
C THR A 104 -4.20 7.28 -16.27
N THR A 105 -5.39 6.73 -16.52
CA THR A 105 -6.55 6.80 -15.62
C THR A 105 -6.71 5.54 -14.76
N SER A 106 -5.87 4.53 -14.98
CA SER A 106 -5.89 3.26 -14.26
C SER A 106 -4.74 3.23 -13.24
N ILE A 107 -5.06 3.62 -12.01
CA ILE A 107 -4.15 3.64 -10.87
C ILE A 107 -4.82 2.91 -9.72
N GLN A 108 -4.11 2.00 -9.07
CA GLN A 108 -4.60 1.27 -7.91
C GLN A 108 -3.76 1.58 -6.68
N LEU A 109 -4.41 2.11 -5.64
CA LEU A 109 -3.81 2.40 -4.35
C LEU A 109 -4.10 1.27 -3.37
N ILE A 110 -3.04 0.72 -2.77
CA ILE A 110 -3.09 -0.38 -1.81
C ILE A 110 -2.62 0.18 -0.47
N MET A 111 -3.47 0.11 0.54
CA MET A 111 -3.16 0.64 1.87
C MET A 111 -3.93 -0.10 2.97
N PRO A 112 -3.44 -0.08 4.22
CA PRO A 112 -4.17 -0.66 5.34
C PRO A 112 -5.42 0.14 5.69
N ASN A 113 -6.39 -0.52 6.30
CA ASN A 113 -7.63 0.13 6.74
C ASN A 113 -7.40 1.17 7.86
N THR A 114 -6.31 1.05 8.60
CA THR A 114 -5.86 1.97 9.67
C THR A 114 -5.62 3.39 9.15
N VAL A 115 -5.20 3.56 7.90
CA VAL A 115 -4.83 4.86 7.32
C VAL A 115 -5.88 5.45 6.38
N VAL A 116 -7.06 4.84 6.25
CA VAL A 116 -8.11 5.29 5.31
C VAL A 116 -8.52 6.74 5.55
N LYS A 117 -8.59 7.19 6.81
CA LYS A 117 -8.90 8.60 7.11
C LYS A 117 -7.80 9.57 6.66
N ARG A 118 -6.54 9.10 6.56
CA ARG A 118 -5.40 9.95 6.16
C ARG A 118 -5.49 10.39 4.70
N ILE A 119 -6.27 9.71 3.87
CA ILE A 119 -6.51 10.13 2.48
C ILE A 119 -7.73 11.05 2.33
N ASP A 120 -8.49 11.34 3.39
CA ASP A 120 -9.68 12.22 3.30
C ASP A 120 -9.38 13.60 2.70
N PRO A 121 -8.22 14.25 2.97
CA PRO A 121 -7.89 15.50 2.31
C PRO A 121 -7.73 15.37 0.78
N LEU A 122 -7.37 14.19 0.26
CA LEU A 122 -7.27 13.93 -1.19
C LEU A 122 -8.63 13.77 -1.86
N ARG A 123 -9.69 13.45 -1.10
CA ARG A 123 -11.03 13.21 -1.66
C ARG A 123 -11.66 14.45 -2.33
N SER A 124 -11.07 15.62 -2.12
CA SER A 124 -11.43 16.86 -2.80
C SER A 124 -11.00 16.89 -4.28
N HIS A 125 -9.96 16.14 -4.65
CA HIS A 125 -9.37 16.12 -5.99
C HIS A 125 -9.38 14.72 -6.63
N TRP A 126 -9.45 13.67 -5.79
CA TRP A 126 -9.35 12.28 -6.19
C TRP A 126 -10.58 11.50 -5.75
N ASN A 127 -11.10 10.66 -6.64
CA ASN A 127 -12.08 9.65 -6.32
C ASN A 127 -11.36 8.34 -5.97
N PHE A 128 -11.82 7.68 -4.90
CA PHE A 128 -11.27 6.40 -4.43
C PHE A 128 -12.40 5.38 -4.37
N VAL A 129 -12.41 4.45 -5.32
CA VAL A 129 -13.40 3.38 -5.39
C VAL A 129 -12.76 2.08 -4.93
N LYS A 130 -13.22 1.54 -3.80
CA LYS A 130 -12.69 0.28 -3.25
C LYS A 130 -13.03 -0.87 -4.19
N ASP A 131 -12.01 -1.55 -4.68
CA ASP A 131 -12.11 -2.67 -5.63
C ASP A 131 -11.96 -4.02 -4.94
N TRP A 132 -11.10 -4.07 -3.92
CA TRP A 132 -10.83 -5.27 -3.15
C TRP A 132 -10.53 -4.95 -1.68
N GLU A 133 -10.84 -5.88 -0.79
CA GLU A 133 -10.53 -5.77 0.63
C GLU A 133 -10.37 -7.15 1.27
N THR A 134 -9.53 -7.22 2.30
CA THR A 134 -9.50 -8.33 3.26
C THR A 134 -9.44 -7.79 4.67
N SER A 135 -10.09 -8.49 5.61
CA SER A 135 -9.94 -8.24 7.06
C SER A 135 -8.72 -8.95 7.65
N LYS A 136 -8.09 -9.86 6.90
CA LYS A 136 -6.95 -10.68 7.35
C LYS A 136 -5.62 -9.92 7.22
N HIS A 137 -5.55 -8.70 7.72
CA HIS A 137 -4.33 -7.91 7.78
C HIS A 137 -4.37 -7.04 9.03
N LEU A 138 -3.26 -6.92 9.74
CA LEU A 138 -3.16 -6.08 10.93
C LEU A 138 -1.93 -5.18 10.78
N ASP A 139 -2.19 -3.94 10.41
CA ASP A 139 -1.17 -2.91 10.44
C ASP A 139 -0.93 -2.46 11.89
N LEU A 140 0.33 -2.51 12.30
CA LEU A 140 0.78 -2.19 13.65
C LEU A 140 1.62 -0.92 13.67
N ASP A 141 2.01 -0.40 12.49
CA ASP A 141 2.89 0.75 12.36
C ASP A 141 2.13 2.08 12.50
N HIS A 142 0.80 2.05 12.31
CA HIS A 142 -0.04 3.25 12.28
C HIS A 142 -1.21 3.24 13.27
N ILE A 143 -1.06 2.51 14.38
CA ILE A 143 -2.00 2.57 15.51
C ILE A 143 -1.64 3.79 16.36
N ASP A 144 -2.50 4.80 16.37
CA ASP A 144 -2.31 6.03 17.14
C ASP A 144 -3.28 6.06 18.33
N ILE A 145 -2.76 6.11 19.56
CA ILE A 145 -3.57 6.28 20.78
C ILE A 145 -3.59 7.79 21.12
N PRO A 146 -4.77 8.41 21.36
CA PRO A 146 -6.06 7.79 21.66
C PRO A 146 -7.04 7.64 20.46
N ASP A 147 -6.57 7.75 19.22
CA ASP A 147 -7.44 7.59 18.04
C ASP A 147 -7.79 6.12 17.78
N TRP A 148 -8.81 5.62 18.48
CA TRP A 148 -9.30 4.25 18.36
C TRP A 148 -9.78 3.88 16.95
N ASP A 149 -10.05 4.86 16.07
CA ASP A 149 -10.39 4.58 14.68
C ASP A 149 -9.21 4.05 13.86
N THR A 150 -7.98 4.18 14.35
CA THR A 150 -6.78 3.56 13.76
C THR A 150 -6.65 2.07 14.09
N ILE A 151 -7.46 1.52 15.01
CA ILE A 151 -7.53 0.08 15.28
C ILE A 151 -8.53 -0.58 14.34
N LYS A 152 -8.19 -0.57 13.04
CA LYS A 152 -9.02 -1.17 11.99
C LYS A 152 -8.20 -2.21 11.22
N PRO A 153 -8.44 -3.51 11.46
CA PRO A 153 -7.78 -4.53 10.67
C PRO A 153 -8.25 -4.45 9.21
N GLY A 154 -7.33 -4.79 8.33
CA GLY A 154 -7.58 -5.02 6.92
C GLY A 154 -6.64 -4.28 6.00
N LEU A 155 -6.66 -4.72 4.75
CA LEU A 155 -5.91 -4.17 3.63
C LEU A 155 -6.91 -4.00 2.50
N ALA A 156 -6.89 -2.83 1.86
CA ALA A 156 -7.79 -2.53 0.77
C ALA A 156 -7.04 -2.01 -0.44
N MET A 157 -7.58 -2.31 -1.61
CA MET A 157 -7.14 -1.79 -2.90
C MET A 157 -8.25 -0.89 -3.46
N TYR A 158 -7.87 0.31 -3.87
CA TYR A 158 -8.76 1.33 -4.41
C TYR A 158 -8.35 1.65 -5.84
N ASN A 159 -9.31 1.67 -6.76
CA ASN A 159 -9.15 2.36 -8.02
C ASN A 159 -9.20 3.87 -7.76
N VAL A 160 -8.19 4.59 -8.25
CA VAL A 160 -8.03 6.02 -8.04
C VAL A 160 -8.16 6.77 -9.36
N SER A 161 -9.04 7.77 -9.39
CA SER A 161 -9.24 8.63 -10.56
C SER A 161 -9.39 10.10 -10.17
N LEU A 162 -9.06 11.01 -11.09
CA LEU A 162 -9.32 12.43 -10.87
C LEU A 162 -10.83 12.70 -10.85
N ILE A 163 -11.27 13.60 -9.97
CA ILE A 163 -12.63 14.14 -10.03
C ILE A 163 -12.69 15.12 -11.21
N THR A 164 -13.55 14.81 -12.18
CA THR A 164 -13.88 15.68 -13.32
C THR A 164 -14.96 16.69 -12.99
#